data_AF-A0A453AQE3-F1
#
_entry.id   AF-A0A453AQE3-F1
#
_cell.length_a   1.000
_cell.length_b   1.000
_cell.length_c   1.000
_cell.angle_alpha   90.00
_cell.angle_beta   90.00
_cell.angle_gamma   90.00
#
_symmetry.space_group_name_H-M   'P 1'
#
loop_
_entity.id
_entity.type
_entity.pdbx_description
1 polymer ?
#
loop_
_entity_poly.entity_id
_entity_poly.type
_entity_poly.pdbx_seq_one_letter_code
_entity_poly.pdbx_strand_id
1 'polypeptide(L)'
;PPPHRKPRPALGFAAMPQGDYIELHQKRHGRRMDYEERKRKKEARAVKKNSKDARKLLGAKGKRFAKKRYAEKAQMKKTLKMHDESSSRQKVDDDVEEGAIPSYLLDRDPTQRAKVLSNTIKQKRKEKAGKWDVPLPKVRPVAEEEMFKVLRTGKRKTKQWKRMVTKATFVGPGFTRKPPKYERFIRPTGLRFTKAHVTHPELKCTFNLDIISVKKNPNGPMYTSLGVMTRGTIIEVNVSELGLVTPAGKVVWGKSSVEKLSFFCPSLRLKPCSINQCFLSVQANTRRLQITRRMMAVSMLSCSCEALIQFWLRC
;
A
#
# COMPACT_ATOMS: atom_id res chain seq x y z
N PRO A 1 -54.23 11.16 54.65
CA PRO A 1 -52.82 11.08 54.21
C PRO A 1 -52.41 9.64 53.86
N PRO A 2 -52.16 9.32 52.57
CA PRO A 2 -51.65 8.01 52.19
C PRO A 2 -50.17 7.87 52.63
N PRO A 3 -49.71 6.65 52.97
CA PRO A 3 -48.32 6.44 53.37
C PRO A 3 -47.37 6.70 52.19
N HIS A 4 -46.31 7.47 52.47
CA HIS A 4 -45.24 7.77 51.52
C HIS A 4 -44.68 6.49 50.88
N ARG A 5 -44.79 6.40 49.55
CA ARG A 5 -44.07 5.38 48.77
C ARG A 5 -42.57 5.59 48.98
N LYS A 6 -41.88 4.60 49.56
CA LYS A 6 -40.41 4.56 49.58
C LYS A 6 -39.90 4.65 48.12
N PRO A 7 -38.86 5.45 47.84
CA PRO A 7 -38.29 5.52 46.50
C PRO A 7 -37.75 4.13 46.14
N ARG A 8 -38.08 3.62 44.95
CA ARG A 8 -37.42 2.43 44.41
C ARG A 8 -35.93 2.74 44.33
N PRO A 9 -35.04 1.84 44.80
CA PRO A 9 -33.61 2.06 44.61
C PRO A 9 -33.39 2.24 43.10
N ALA A 10 -32.72 3.34 42.76
CA ALA A 10 -32.31 3.64 41.40
C ALA A 10 -31.71 2.38 40.80
N LEU A 11 -32.18 1.98 39.62
CA LEU A 11 -31.69 0.84 38.85
C LEU A 11 -30.17 0.90 38.86
N GLY A 12 -29.60 0.03 39.68
CA GLY A 12 -28.21 0.08 40.10
C GLY A 12 -27.29 -0.08 38.93
N PHE A 13 -26.18 0.65 39.01
CA PHE A 13 -24.95 0.48 38.25
C PHE A 13 -24.73 -0.98 37.86
N ALA A 14 -24.51 -1.20 36.57
CA ALA A 14 -24.16 -2.50 36.01
C ALA A 14 -23.05 -3.15 36.83
N ALA A 15 -23.37 -4.25 37.53
CA ALA A 15 -22.38 -5.10 38.16
C ALA A 15 -21.53 -5.71 37.04
N MET A 16 -20.40 -5.08 36.72
CA MET A 16 -19.40 -5.70 35.87
C MET A 16 -18.93 -6.96 36.59
N PRO A 17 -18.98 -8.13 35.96
CA PRO A 17 -18.58 -9.35 36.63
C PRO A 17 -17.09 -9.27 36.96
N GLN A 18 -16.75 -9.48 38.23
CA GLN A 18 -15.39 -9.34 38.73
C GLN A 18 -14.61 -10.67 38.59
N GLY A 19 -13.37 -10.57 38.10
CA GLY A 19 -12.42 -11.70 37.98
C GLY A 19 -12.79 -12.76 36.93
N ASP A 20 -12.13 -13.91 37.01
CA ASP A 20 -12.36 -15.06 36.10
C ASP A 20 -13.52 -15.95 36.58
N TYR A 21 -14.70 -15.35 36.76
CA TYR A 21 -15.88 -16.01 37.30
C TYR A 21 -16.32 -17.24 36.47
N ILE A 22 -16.04 -17.28 35.16
CA ILE A 22 -16.33 -18.44 34.29
C ILE A 22 -15.41 -19.62 34.62
N GLU A 23 -14.12 -19.38 34.85
CA GLU A 23 -13.18 -20.43 35.23
C GLU A 23 -13.46 -20.92 36.65
N LEU A 24 -13.76 -20.01 37.57
CA LEU A 24 -14.19 -20.35 38.94
C LEU A 24 -15.46 -21.20 38.94
N HIS A 25 -16.44 -20.86 38.10
CA HIS A 25 -17.65 -21.66 37.92
C HIS A 25 -17.33 -23.05 37.35
N GLN A 26 -16.44 -23.15 36.36
CA GLN A 26 -16.00 -24.44 35.82
C GLN A 26 -15.24 -25.29 36.85
N LYS A 27 -14.46 -24.67 37.75
CA LYS A 27 -13.77 -25.38 38.84
C LYS A 27 -14.74 -25.87 39.92
N ARG A 28 -15.77 -25.08 40.26
CA ARG A 28 -16.76 -25.41 41.32
C ARG A 28 -17.84 -26.38 40.86
N HIS A 29 -18.38 -26.18 39.66
CA HIS A 29 -19.55 -26.92 39.16
C HIS A 29 -19.23 -27.79 37.94
N GLY A 30 -17.96 -27.82 37.51
CA GLY A 30 -17.55 -28.56 36.34
C GLY A 30 -18.00 -27.91 35.03
N ARG A 31 -17.84 -28.68 33.95
CA ARG A 31 -18.40 -28.36 32.63
C ARG A 31 -19.68 -29.16 32.43
N ARG A 32 -20.43 -28.81 31.39
CA ARG A 32 -21.56 -29.61 30.92
C ARG A 32 -21.10 -31.05 30.66
N MET A 33 -21.86 -32.03 31.17
CA MET A 33 -21.49 -33.46 31.11
C MET A 33 -21.19 -33.98 29.69
N ASP A 34 -21.84 -33.43 28.65
CA ASP A 34 -21.66 -33.82 27.24
C ASP A 34 -20.57 -33.02 26.49
N TYR A 35 -19.82 -32.16 27.19
CA TYR A 35 -18.87 -31.23 26.57
C TYR A 35 -17.74 -31.96 25.82
N GLU A 36 -17.12 -32.96 26.47
CA GLU A 36 -15.99 -33.70 25.91
C GLU A 36 -16.42 -34.53 24.71
N GLU A 37 -17.57 -35.20 24.79
CA GLU A 37 -18.13 -35.95 23.67
C GLU A 37 -18.42 -35.05 22.47
N ARG A 38 -19.02 -33.87 22.72
CA ARG A 38 -19.33 -32.89 21.67
C ARG A 38 -18.06 -32.35 21.02
N LYS A 39 -17.03 -32.04 21.81
CA LYS A 39 -15.73 -31.54 21.34
C LYS A 39 -15.04 -32.60 20.47
N ARG A 40 -14.92 -33.83 20.96
CA ARG A 40 -14.38 -34.98 20.21
C ARG A 40 -15.10 -35.20 18.88
N LYS A 41 -16.45 -35.23 18.90
CA LYS A 41 -17.26 -35.38 17.67
C LYS A 41 -17.10 -34.20 16.72
N LYS A 42 -16.84 -32.98 17.22
CA LYS A 42 -16.64 -31.78 16.39
C LYS A 42 -15.28 -31.80 15.67
N GLU A 43 -14.22 -32.18 16.39
CA GLU A 43 -12.87 -32.31 15.83
C GLU A 43 -12.81 -33.41 14.76
N ALA A 44 -13.39 -34.58 15.04
CA ALA A 44 -13.51 -35.65 14.05
C ALA A 44 -14.26 -35.22 12.77
N ARG A 45 -15.33 -34.40 12.91
CA ARG A 45 -16.11 -33.89 11.77
C ARG A 45 -15.42 -32.76 11.01
N ALA A 46 -14.41 -32.11 11.57
CA ALA A 46 -13.75 -30.94 10.98
C ALA A 46 -13.07 -31.28 9.64
N VAL A 47 -12.48 -32.48 9.51
CA VAL A 47 -11.82 -32.93 8.27
C VAL A 47 -12.84 -33.02 7.12
N LYS A 48 -13.98 -33.66 7.35
CA LYS A 48 -15.07 -33.78 6.34
C LYS A 48 -15.67 -32.42 6.00
N LYS A 49 -15.85 -31.56 7.01
CA LYS A 49 -16.36 -30.19 6.82
C LYS A 49 -15.40 -29.36 5.96
N ASN A 50 -14.10 -29.42 6.23
CA ASN A 50 -13.09 -28.70 5.47
C ASN A 50 -13.06 -29.13 3.98
N SER A 51 -13.18 -30.43 3.71
CA SER A 51 -13.26 -30.94 2.33
C SER A 51 -14.54 -30.51 1.63
N LYS A 52 -15.68 -30.56 2.34
CA LYS A 52 -16.97 -30.09 1.84
C LYS A 52 -16.94 -28.59 1.52
N ASP A 53 -16.38 -27.79 2.42
CA ASP A 53 -16.26 -26.34 2.26
C ASP A 53 -15.31 -26.01 1.09
N ALA A 54 -14.22 -26.77 0.91
CA ALA A 54 -13.34 -26.60 -0.24
C ALA A 54 -14.05 -26.80 -1.59
N ARG A 55 -14.97 -27.77 -1.67
CA ARG A 55 -15.71 -28.10 -2.91
C ARG A 55 -16.92 -27.20 -3.14
N LYS A 56 -17.62 -26.80 -2.06
CA LYS A 56 -18.92 -26.12 -2.14
C LYS A 56 -18.84 -24.59 -2.02
N LEU A 57 -17.76 -24.04 -1.44
CA LEU A 57 -17.64 -22.59 -1.30
C LEU A 57 -17.35 -21.94 -2.66
N LEU A 58 -18.32 -21.17 -3.15
CA LEU A 58 -18.20 -20.44 -4.41
C LEU A 58 -17.67 -19.00 -4.22
N GLY A 59 -17.16 -18.41 -5.29
CA GLY A 59 -16.78 -17.00 -5.38
C GLY A 59 -15.70 -16.57 -4.39
N ALA A 60 -15.88 -15.40 -3.78
CA ALA A 60 -14.91 -14.80 -2.86
C ALA A 60 -14.67 -15.64 -1.59
N LYS A 61 -15.68 -16.37 -1.13
CA LYS A 61 -15.58 -17.25 0.04
C LYS A 61 -14.65 -18.43 -0.24
N GLY A 62 -14.78 -19.05 -1.42
CA GLY A 62 -13.87 -20.12 -1.87
C GLY A 62 -12.43 -19.64 -2.00
N LYS A 63 -12.20 -18.48 -2.65
CA LYS A 63 -10.85 -17.89 -2.79
C LYS A 63 -10.20 -17.58 -1.43
N ARG A 64 -10.95 -17.03 -0.47
CA ARG A 64 -10.45 -16.77 0.90
C ARG A 64 -10.11 -18.06 1.64
N PHE A 65 -10.96 -19.08 1.50
CA PHE A 65 -10.75 -20.39 2.09
C PHE A 65 -9.46 -21.05 1.55
N ALA A 66 -9.26 -21.05 0.23
CA ALA A 66 -8.04 -21.57 -0.39
C ALA A 66 -6.78 -20.82 0.09
N LYS A 67 -6.83 -19.48 0.14
CA LYS A 67 -5.71 -18.67 0.65
C LYS A 67 -5.37 -18.99 2.11
N LYS A 68 -6.38 -19.15 2.97
CA LYS A 68 -6.18 -19.53 4.38
C LYS A 68 -5.52 -20.91 4.48
N ARG A 69 -6.00 -21.90 3.72
CA ARG A 69 -5.44 -23.26 3.70
C ARG A 69 -4.00 -23.29 3.18
N TYR A 70 -3.65 -22.45 2.21
CA TYR A 70 -2.27 -22.34 1.73
C TYR A 70 -1.34 -21.81 2.84
N ALA A 71 -1.76 -20.76 3.56
CA ALA A 71 -0.99 -20.20 4.67
C ALA A 71 -0.80 -21.21 5.81
N GLU A 72 -1.85 -21.94 6.20
CA GLU A 72 -1.78 -23.00 7.22
C GLU A 72 -0.82 -24.12 6.80
N LYS A 73 -0.87 -24.57 5.54
CA LYS A 73 0.07 -25.57 5.02
C LYS A 73 1.51 -25.07 5.01
N ALA A 74 1.73 -23.81 4.61
CA ALA A 74 3.07 -23.23 4.60
C ALA A 74 3.63 -23.06 6.02
N GLN A 75 2.80 -22.66 6.98
CA GLN A 75 3.18 -22.57 8.39
C GLN A 75 3.54 -23.96 8.95
N MET A 76 2.69 -24.96 8.74
CA MET A 76 2.97 -26.33 9.19
C MET A 76 4.23 -26.92 8.57
N LYS A 77 4.49 -26.66 7.28
CA LYS A 77 5.74 -27.07 6.62
C LYS A 77 6.96 -26.42 7.25
N LYS A 78 6.89 -25.14 7.61
CA LYS A 78 7.97 -24.44 8.30
C LYS A 78 8.19 -24.99 9.71
N THR A 79 7.12 -25.27 10.46
CA THR A 79 7.25 -25.83 11.83
C THR A 79 7.83 -27.24 11.82
N LEU A 80 7.42 -28.08 10.87
CA LEU A 80 8.01 -29.41 10.70
C LEU A 80 9.50 -29.28 10.32
N LYS A 81 9.82 -28.44 9.34
CA LYS A 81 11.22 -28.19 8.95
C LYS A 81 12.08 -27.70 10.12
N MET A 82 11.61 -26.72 10.90
CA MET A 82 12.34 -26.25 12.09
C MET A 82 12.49 -27.35 13.15
N HIS A 83 11.47 -28.20 13.34
CA HIS A 83 11.54 -29.33 14.28
C HIS A 83 12.56 -30.38 13.81
N ASP A 84 12.54 -30.73 12.53
CA ASP A 84 13.47 -31.69 11.92
C ASP A 84 14.91 -31.17 12.03
N GLU A 85 15.15 -29.91 11.66
CA GLU A 85 16.45 -29.23 11.79
C GLU A 85 16.93 -29.13 13.25
N SER A 86 16.02 -28.93 14.21
CA SER A 86 16.38 -28.94 15.63
C SER A 86 16.71 -30.34 16.17
N SER A 87 16.10 -31.37 15.60
CA SER A 87 16.31 -32.77 16.00
C SER A 87 17.62 -33.32 15.44
N SER A 88 17.98 -32.94 14.21
CA SER A 88 19.30 -33.22 13.64
C SER A 88 20.29 -32.13 14.03
N ARG A 89 21.09 -32.33 15.07
CA ARG A 89 22.29 -31.51 15.31
C ARG A 89 23.36 -31.82 14.25
N GLN A 90 23.12 -31.49 13.00
CA GLN A 90 24.22 -31.32 12.06
C GLN A 90 24.96 -30.05 12.49
N LYS A 91 26.24 -30.20 12.82
CA LYS A 91 27.15 -29.06 12.78
C LYS A 91 27.03 -28.52 11.37
N VAL A 92 26.57 -27.28 11.23
CA VAL A 92 26.74 -26.55 9.98
C VAL A 92 28.24 -26.55 9.76
N ASP A 93 28.71 -27.16 8.67
CA ASP A 93 30.10 -26.97 8.27
C ASP A 93 30.23 -25.46 8.04
N ASP A 94 31.04 -24.81 8.87
CA ASP A 94 31.36 -23.40 8.76
C ASP A 94 32.22 -23.21 7.50
N ASP A 95 31.60 -23.32 6.32
CA ASP A 95 32.09 -22.62 5.14
C ASP A 95 31.93 -21.14 5.47
N VAL A 96 32.98 -20.59 6.07
CA VAL A 96 33.12 -19.20 6.48
C VAL A 96 32.74 -18.33 5.29
N GLU A 97 31.52 -17.78 5.33
CA GLU A 97 31.11 -16.77 4.35
C GLU A 97 32.18 -15.68 4.32
N GLU A 98 32.77 -15.39 3.15
CA GLU A 98 33.85 -14.40 2.96
C GLU A 98 33.40 -13.01 3.43
N GLY A 99 33.57 -12.75 4.72
CA GLY A 99 32.98 -11.59 5.38
C GLY A 99 33.07 -11.67 6.90
N ALA A 100 34.13 -12.27 7.46
CA ALA A 100 34.36 -12.30 8.90
C ALA A 100 34.41 -10.87 9.46
N ILE A 101 33.32 -10.49 10.13
CA ILE A 101 33.16 -9.21 10.78
C ILE A 101 33.68 -9.36 12.23
N PRO A 102 34.49 -8.41 12.73
CA PRO A 102 34.94 -8.44 14.13
C PRO A 102 33.77 -8.55 15.11
N SER A 103 33.97 -9.23 16.25
CA SER A 103 32.90 -9.58 17.21
C SER A 103 32.02 -8.40 17.66
N TYR A 104 32.58 -7.20 17.76
CA TYR A 104 31.88 -5.97 18.14
C TYR A 104 30.99 -5.36 17.03
N LEU A 105 30.96 -5.96 15.84
CA LEU A 105 30.18 -5.54 14.66
C LEU A 105 29.17 -6.61 14.21
N LEU A 106 29.10 -7.78 14.88
CA LEU A 106 28.23 -8.90 14.51
C LEU A 106 26.73 -8.59 14.71
N ASP A 107 26.37 -7.82 15.75
CA ASP A 107 24.98 -7.49 16.10
C ASP A 107 24.50 -6.14 15.53
N ARG A 108 25.34 -5.44 14.77
CA ARG A 108 24.98 -4.19 14.09
C ARG A 108 24.67 -4.49 12.64
N ASP A 109 23.44 -4.19 12.20
CA ASP A 109 23.10 -4.16 10.76
C ASP A 109 24.21 -3.40 10.02
N PRO A 110 24.85 -4.00 8.98
CA PRO A 110 26.07 -3.46 8.42
C PRO A 110 25.80 -2.11 7.74
N THR A 111 26.09 -1.04 8.46
CA THR A 111 26.39 0.30 7.94
C THR A 111 27.82 0.36 7.38
N GLN A 112 28.39 -0.78 6.99
CA GLN A 112 29.69 -0.94 6.32
C GLN A 112 29.69 -0.43 4.86
N ARG A 113 28.71 0.39 4.44
CA ARG A 113 28.73 1.03 3.12
C ARG A 113 29.61 2.27 3.06
N ALA A 114 29.93 2.91 4.19
CA ALA A 114 30.68 4.18 4.19
C ALA A 114 32.10 4.08 3.62
N LYS A 115 32.82 2.96 3.83
CA LYS A 115 34.17 2.73 3.25
C LYS A 115 34.13 2.21 1.80
N VAL A 116 33.13 1.43 1.42
CA VAL A 116 32.91 1.06 0.01
C VAL A 116 32.51 2.29 -0.82
N LEU A 117 31.82 3.26 -0.21
CA LEU A 117 31.47 4.53 -0.83
C LEU A 117 32.69 5.38 -1.22
N SER A 118 33.75 5.43 -0.41
CA SER A 118 34.92 6.25 -0.74
C SER A 118 35.76 5.67 -1.90
N ASN A 119 35.86 4.34 -2.03
CA ASN A 119 36.54 3.67 -3.13
C ASN A 119 35.70 3.61 -4.42
N THR A 120 34.38 3.42 -4.31
CA THR A 120 33.46 3.55 -5.45
C THR A 120 33.32 5.01 -5.91
N ILE A 121 33.48 6.02 -5.06
CA ILE A 121 33.58 7.43 -5.49
C ILE A 121 34.85 7.65 -6.34
N LYS A 122 35.96 6.99 -6.01
CA LYS A 122 37.20 7.05 -6.82
C LYS A 122 37.03 6.36 -8.18
N GLN A 123 36.32 5.23 -8.23
CA GLN A 123 35.93 4.57 -9.49
C GLN A 123 34.92 5.41 -10.30
N LYS A 124 33.88 5.97 -9.66
CA LYS A 124 32.88 6.88 -10.27
C LYS A 124 33.47 8.20 -10.79
N ARG A 125 34.57 8.68 -10.21
CA ARG A 125 35.34 9.83 -10.75
C ARG A 125 36.13 9.45 -12.00
N LYS A 126 36.54 8.18 -12.16
CA LYS A 126 37.17 7.64 -13.38
C LYS A 126 36.13 7.28 -14.45
N GLU A 127 34.93 6.87 -14.05
CA GLU A 127 33.76 6.61 -14.92
C GLU A 127 32.95 7.87 -15.29
N LYS A 128 33.45 9.09 -15.01
CA LYS A 128 32.68 10.35 -15.14
C LYS A 128 32.20 10.66 -16.57
N ALA A 129 32.70 9.94 -17.58
CA ALA A 129 32.25 9.98 -18.97
C ALA A 129 31.29 8.83 -19.36
N GLY A 130 30.97 7.92 -18.43
CA GLY A 130 30.06 6.80 -18.61
C GLY A 130 28.63 7.17 -18.24
N LYS A 131 27.74 6.97 -19.21
CA LYS A 131 26.27 7.10 -19.17
C LYS A 131 25.67 7.00 -17.76
N TRP A 132 25.39 8.15 -17.13
CA TRP A 132 24.63 8.22 -15.89
C TRP A 132 23.15 8.01 -16.19
N ASP A 133 22.75 6.75 -16.26
CA ASP A 133 21.34 6.42 -16.51
C ASP A 133 20.52 6.55 -15.23
N VAL A 134 19.49 7.39 -15.32
CA VAL A 134 18.42 7.47 -14.33
C VAL A 134 17.76 6.08 -14.22
N PRO A 135 17.38 5.60 -13.00
CA PRO A 135 16.79 4.27 -12.82
C PRO A 135 15.52 3.98 -13.63
N LEU A 136 14.89 5.01 -14.19
CA LEU A 136 13.78 4.93 -15.13
C LEU A 136 14.08 5.84 -16.34
N PRO A 137 14.77 5.34 -17.37
CA PRO A 137 15.16 6.15 -18.52
C PRO A 137 13.99 6.41 -19.49
N LYS A 138 13.14 5.39 -19.73
CA LYS A 138 11.98 5.47 -20.61
C LYS A 138 10.70 5.26 -19.82
N VAL A 139 9.84 6.26 -19.82
CA VAL A 139 8.52 6.21 -19.20
C VAL A 139 7.46 6.11 -20.30
N ARG A 140 6.33 5.47 -19.99
CA ARG A 140 5.15 5.52 -20.85
C ARG A 140 4.75 6.98 -21.11
N PRO A 141 4.67 7.43 -22.37
CA PRO A 141 4.19 8.77 -22.68
C PRO A 141 2.73 8.90 -22.23
N VAL A 142 2.42 10.00 -21.56
CA VAL A 142 1.07 10.30 -21.09
C VAL A 142 0.39 11.22 -22.11
N ALA A 143 -0.81 10.84 -22.55
CA ALA A 143 -1.60 11.67 -23.44
C ALA A 143 -2.09 12.93 -22.71
N GLU A 144 -2.22 14.04 -23.43
CA GLU A 144 -2.66 15.32 -22.85
C GLU A 144 -4.08 15.26 -22.30
N GLU A 145 -4.95 14.46 -22.92
CA GLU A 145 -6.32 14.22 -22.46
C GLU A 145 -6.36 13.56 -21.06
N GLU A 146 -5.39 12.69 -20.76
CA GLU A 146 -5.29 12.05 -19.45
C GLU A 146 -4.81 13.04 -18.37
N MET A 147 -3.96 14.00 -18.75
CA MET A 147 -3.42 15.01 -17.83
C MET A 147 -4.37 16.17 -17.57
N PHE A 148 -5.16 16.56 -18.58
CA PHE A 148 -6.03 17.72 -18.53
C PHE A 148 -7.49 17.37 -18.73
N LYS A 149 -8.30 17.59 -17.69
CA LYS A 149 -9.75 17.58 -17.80
C LYS A 149 -10.25 18.93 -18.31
N VAL A 150 -11.09 18.93 -19.34
CA VAL A 150 -11.74 20.14 -19.86
C VAL A 150 -12.81 20.63 -18.89
N LEU A 151 -12.76 21.90 -18.48
CA LEU A 151 -13.86 22.55 -17.76
C LEU A 151 -14.70 23.42 -18.67
N ARG A 152 -16.01 23.16 -18.66
CA ARG A 152 -17.02 24.01 -19.29
C ARG A 152 -17.46 25.11 -18.34
N THR A 153 -17.52 26.35 -18.85
CA THR A 153 -17.85 27.56 -18.08
C THR A 153 -19.06 28.29 -18.68
N GLY A 154 -19.73 29.10 -17.85
CA GLY A 154 -20.96 29.84 -18.20
C GLY A 154 -22.25 29.07 -17.95
N LYS A 155 -23.39 29.78 -17.89
CA LYS A 155 -24.72 29.18 -17.61
C LYS A 155 -25.08 28.06 -18.58
N ARG A 156 -24.79 28.25 -19.88
CA ARG A 156 -25.02 27.27 -20.95
C ARG A 156 -23.84 26.31 -21.19
N LYS A 157 -22.75 26.40 -20.41
CA LYS A 157 -21.57 25.51 -20.49
C LYS A 157 -20.89 25.39 -21.88
N THR A 158 -21.02 26.42 -22.73
CA THR A 158 -20.47 26.40 -24.10
C THR A 158 -18.96 26.66 -24.15
N LYS A 159 -18.39 27.39 -23.19
CA LYS A 159 -16.99 27.82 -23.20
C LYS A 159 -16.06 26.79 -22.55
N GLN A 160 -15.05 26.29 -23.30
CA GLN A 160 -14.17 25.15 -22.94
C GLN A 160 -12.67 25.51 -22.81
N TRP A 161 -12.36 26.76 -22.47
CA TRP A 161 -10.98 27.26 -22.46
C TRP A 161 -10.18 26.84 -21.22
N LYS A 162 -10.85 26.50 -20.12
CA LYS A 162 -10.21 26.08 -18.86
C LYS A 162 -9.86 24.60 -18.85
N ARG A 163 -8.70 24.27 -18.27
CA ARG A 163 -8.15 22.92 -18.15
C ARG A 163 -7.77 22.65 -16.70
N MET A 164 -8.23 21.55 -16.13
CA MET A 164 -7.88 21.11 -14.78
C MET A 164 -6.87 19.98 -14.85
N VAL A 165 -5.80 20.10 -14.07
CA VAL A 165 -4.79 19.06 -13.92
C VAL A 165 -5.37 17.93 -13.06
N THR A 166 -5.29 16.69 -13.57
CA THR A 166 -5.79 15.48 -12.89
C THR A 166 -4.72 14.73 -12.11
N LYS A 167 -3.45 15.00 -12.40
CA LYS A 167 -2.28 14.34 -11.78
C LYS A 167 -1.79 15.11 -10.56
N ALA A 168 -0.94 14.45 -9.77
CA ALA A 168 -0.26 15.06 -8.64
C ALA A 168 0.54 16.29 -9.10
N THR A 169 0.53 17.34 -8.29
CA THR A 169 1.25 18.58 -8.58
C THR A 169 2.05 19.02 -7.37
N PHE A 170 3.26 19.48 -7.60
CA PHE A 170 4.01 20.27 -6.65
C PHE A 170 3.75 21.74 -6.93
N VAL A 171 3.50 22.49 -5.86
CA VAL A 171 3.27 23.92 -5.89
C VAL A 171 4.10 24.50 -4.76
N GLY A 172 5.00 25.44 -5.09
CA GLY A 172 5.89 26.04 -4.10
C GLY A 172 5.13 26.77 -2.98
N PRO A 173 5.77 26.99 -1.81
CA PRO A 173 5.14 27.53 -0.62
C PRO A 173 4.58 28.95 -0.80
N GLY A 174 5.10 29.73 -1.75
CA GLY A 174 4.64 31.10 -2.07
C GLY A 174 3.52 31.18 -3.12
N PHE A 175 2.78 30.10 -3.39
CA PHE A 175 1.79 30.11 -4.47
C PHE A 175 0.48 30.78 -4.10
N THR A 176 0.22 31.93 -4.73
CA THR A 176 -1.09 32.59 -4.76
C THR A 176 -1.86 32.20 -6.01
N ARG A 177 -3.17 31.97 -5.87
CA ARG A 177 -4.03 31.66 -7.02
C ARG A 177 -4.25 32.93 -7.85
N LYS A 178 -4.13 32.81 -9.16
CA LYS A 178 -4.55 33.86 -10.09
C LYS A 178 -6.08 34.02 -10.03
N PRO A 179 -6.63 35.22 -10.26
CA PRO A 179 -8.08 35.41 -10.26
C PRO A 179 -8.74 34.52 -11.33
N PRO A 180 -9.99 34.03 -11.10
CA PRO A 180 -10.60 32.99 -11.93
C PRO A 180 -10.77 33.34 -13.41
N LYS A 181 -10.75 34.63 -13.77
CA LYS A 181 -10.85 35.09 -15.17
C LYS A 181 -9.56 34.86 -15.96
N TYR A 182 -8.39 34.92 -15.33
CA TYR A 182 -7.08 34.76 -15.98
C TYR A 182 -6.47 33.37 -15.77
N GLU A 183 -7.03 32.54 -14.89
CA GLU A 183 -6.58 31.16 -14.66
C GLU A 183 -7.13 30.20 -15.73
N ARG A 184 -6.24 29.77 -16.66
CA ARG A 184 -6.55 28.74 -17.66
C ARG A 184 -6.28 27.32 -17.15
N PHE A 185 -5.12 27.11 -16.52
CA PHE A 185 -4.70 25.83 -15.94
C PHE A 185 -4.97 25.79 -14.44
N ILE A 186 -5.94 24.98 -14.04
CA ILE A 186 -6.37 24.84 -12.65
C ILE A 186 -5.62 23.66 -12.01
N ARG A 187 -4.89 23.94 -10.93
CA ARG A 187 -4.27 22.92 -10.08
C ARG A 187 -5.09 22.78 -8.79
N PRO A 188 -5.90 21.73 -8.62
CA PRO A 188 -6.74 21.59 -7.43
C PRO A 188 -5.90 21.37 -6.17
N THR A 189 -6.35 21.89 -5.02
CA THR A 189 -5.61 21.78 -3.74
C THR A 189 -5.44 20.34 -3.28
N GLY A 190 -6.43 19.47 -3.50
CA GLY A 190 -6.37 18.06 -3.11
C GLY A 190 -5.33 17.23 -3.85
N LEU A 191 -4.76 17.74 -4.96
CA LEU A 191 -3.68 17.09 -5.70
C LEU A 191 -2.32 17.78 -5.49
N ARG A 192 -2.23 18.73 -4.55
CA ARG A 192 -0.98 19.41 -4.22
C ARG A 192 -0.26 18.65 -3.13
N PHE A 193 0.91 18.12 -3.46
CA PHE A 193 1.78 17.45 -2.50
C PHE A 193 3.00 18.32 -2.22
N THR A 194 3.36 18.45 -0.95
CA THR A 194 4.57 19.15 -0.50
C THR A 194 5.67 18.19 -0.07
N LYS A 195 5.31 16.95 0.28
CA LYS A 195 6.21 15.91 0.77
C LYS A 195 6.26 14.72 -0.19
N ALA A 196 7.41 14.05 -0.22
CA ALA A 196 7.63 12.83 -0.99
C ALA A 196 8.27 11.74 -0.13
N HIS A 197 7.83 10.50 -0.35
CA HIS A 197 8.50 9.33 0.22
C HIS A 197 9.68 8.95 -0.66
N VAL A 198 10.90 9.18 -0.17
CA VAL A 198 12.15 8.88 -0.88
C VAL A 198 12.82 7.67 -0.26
N THR A 199 13.20 6.72 -1.10
CA THR A 199 13.94 5.52 -0.67
C THR A 199 15.41 5.68 -0.99
N HIS A 200 16.30 5.52 0.00
CA HIS A 200 17.73 5.47 -0.27
C HIS A 200 18.13 4.04 -0.63
N PRO A 201 18.60 3.75 -1.86
CA PRO A 201 18.88 2.39 -2.29
C PRO A 201 20.00 1.73 -1.46
N GLU A 202 20.88 2.52 -0.85
CA GLU A 202 21.98 1.96 -0.07
C GLU A 202 21.61 1.66 1.38
N LEU A 203 20.78 2.49 2.00
CA LEU A 203 20.37 2.29 3.40
C LEU A 203 19.14 1.39 3.50
N LYS A 204 18.42 1.17 2.39
CA LYS A 204 17.13 0.46 2.33
C LYS A 204 16.05 1.06 3.26
N CYS A 205 16.27 2.28 3.74
CA CYS A 205 15.32 3.05 4.54
C CYS A 205 14.50 4.02 3.66
N THR A 206 13.31 4.36 4.14
CA THR A 206 12.39 5.30 3.48
C THR A 206 12.23 6.55 4.34
N PHE A 207 12.32 7.73 3.73
CA PHE A 207 12.20 9.02 4.40
C PHE A 207 11.02 9.81 3.84
N ASN A 208 10.34 10.59 4.67
CA ASN A 208 9.24 11.47 4.26
C ASN A 208 9.73 12.92 4.21
N LEU A 209 10.32 13.31 3.09
CA LEU A 209 11.06 14.55 2.95
C LEU A 209 10.27 15.60 2.16
N ASP A 210 10.53 16.88 2.44
CA ASP A 210 9.89 17.99 1.73
C ASP A 210 10.45 18.15 0.31
N ILE A 211 9.56 18.38 -0.65
CA ILE A 211 9.88 18.69 -2.04
C ILE A 211 10.25 20.17 -2.13
N ILE A 212 11.40 20.45 -2.75
CA ILE A 212 11.87 21.82 -3.01
C ILE A 212 11.38 22.27 -4.38
N SER A 213 11.63 21.47 -5.41
CA SER A 213 11.28 21.84 -6.79
C SER A 213 11.12 20.62 -7.69
N VAL A 214 10.42 20.81 -8.81
CA VAL A 214 10.35 19.82 -9.90
C VAL A 214 11.36 20.24 -10.96
N LYS A 215 12.35 19.40 -11.24
CA LYS A 215 13.44 19.72 -12.18
C LYS A 215 13.15 19.29 -13.61
N LYS A 216 12.66 18.07 -13.82
CA LYS A 216 12.41 17.56 -15.18
C LYS A 216 11.24 16.59 -15.20
N ASN A 217 10.26 16.85 -16.05
CA ASN A 217 9.23 15.89 -16.41
C ASN A 217 9.55 15.25 -17.79
N PRO A 218 9.53 13.91 -17.93
CA PRO A 218 9.81 13.23 -19.19
C PRO A 218 8.80 13.52 -20.31
N ASN A 219 7.57 13.92 -19.98
CA ASN A 219 6.52 14.21 -20.97
C ASN A 219 6.64 15.62 -21.59
N GLY A 220 7.57 16.46 -21.12
CA GLY A 220 7.85 17.77 -21.68
C GLY A 220 8.01 18.89 -20.63
N PRO A 221 8.63 20.02 -21.02
CA PRO A 221 8.98 21.12 -20.10
C PRO A 221 7.74 21.88 -19.57
N MET A 222 6.64 21.91 -20.32
CA MET A 222 5.38 22.54 -19.88
C MET A 222 4.89 21.95 -18.55
N TYR A 223 5.04 20.63 -18.38
CA TYR A 223 4.64 19.92 -17.18
C TYR A 223 5.58 20.19 -16.00
N THR A 224 6.87 20.43 -16.27
CA THR A 224 7.84 20.88 -15.27
C THR A 224 7.43 22.24 -14.71
N SER A 225 7.11 23.22 -15.57
CA SER A 225 6.68 24.56 -15.14
C SER A 225 5.36 24.56 -14.37
N LEU A 226 4.43 23.67 -14.75
CA LEU A 226 3.18 23.47 -14.01
C LEU A 226 3.38 22.73 -12.68
N GLY A 227 4.53 22.06 -12.50
CA GLY A 227 4.84 21.23 -11.34
C GLY A 227 4.13 19.87 -11.37
N VAL A 228 3.76 19.34 -12.52
CA VAL A 228 3.07 18.04 -12.62
C VAL A 228 4.05 16.89 -12.36
N MET A 229 3.70 16.05 -11.39
CA MET A 229 4.45 14.88 -11.00
C MET A 229 3.84 13.64 -11.65
N THR A 230 4.62 13.01 -12.52
CA THR A 230 4.30 11.76 -13.21
C THR A 230 5.43 10.76 -12.95
N ARG A 231 5.21 9.48 -13.32
CA ARG A 231 6.29 8.49 -13.21
C ARG A 231 7.54 8.97 -13.94
N GLY A 232 8.69 8.86 -13.29
CA GLY A 232 9.98 9.31 -13.83
C GLY A 232 10.17 10.83 -13.87
N THR A 233 9.32 11.62 -13.21
CA THR A 233 9.64 13.02 -12.90
C THR A 233 10.83 13.07 -11.95
N ILE A 234 11.79 13.96 -12.23
CA ILE A 234 12.94 14.25 -11.39
C ILE A 234 12.58 15.43 -10.50
N ILE A 235 12.63 15.19 -9.19
CA ILE A 235 12.30 16.17 -8.15
C ILE A 235 13.52 16.45 -7.28
N GLU A 236 13.63 17.68 -6.80
CA GLU A 236 14.58 18.06 -5.76
C GLU A 236 13.90 17.97 -4.41
N VAL A 237 14.57 17.29 -3.51
CA VAL A 237 14.06 16.97 -2.19
C VAL A 237 15.05 17.48 -1.14
N ASN A 238 14.52 18.00 -0.05
CA ASN A 238 15.31 18.43 1.09
C ASN A 238 15.91 17.22 1.80
N VAL A 239 17.23 17.18 1.96
CA VAL A 239 17.96 16.08 2.61
C VAL A 239 18.64 16.49 3.92
N SER A 240 18.22 17.62 4.51
CA SER A 240 18.75 18.09 5.79
C SER A 240 18.61 17.06 6.92
N GLU A 241 17.52 16.29 6.94
CA GLU A 241 17.29 15.22 7.93
C GLU A 241 18.27 14.04 7.80
N LEU A 242 18.89 13.85 6.62
CA LEU A 242 19.85 12.77 6.40
C LEU A 242 21.27 13.12 6.88
N GLY A 243 21.53 14.40 7.21
CA GLY A 243 22.84 14.83 7.68
C GLY A 243 23.99 14.54 6.71
N LEU A 244 23.72 14.55 5.40
CA LEU A 244 24.74 14.26 4.40
C LEU A 244 25.73 15.43 4.32
N VAL A 245 27.00 15.15 4.53
CA VAL A 245 28.08 16.13 4.47
C VAL A 245 29.03 15.78 3.33
N THR A 246 29.44 16.79 2.58
CA THR A 246 30.50 16.65 1.56
C THR A 246 31.86 16.47 2.24
N PRO A 247 32.88 15.88 1.58
CA PRO A 247 34.22 15.77 2.17
C PRO A 247 34.85 17.13 2.52
N ALA A 248 34.29 18.23 2.01
CA ALA A 248 34.68 19.60 2.33
C ALA A 248 33.94 20.19 3.56
N GLY A 249 33.18 19.37 4.32
CA GLY A 249 32.45 19.80 5.51
C GLY A 249 31.15 20.57 5.24
N LYS A 250 30.80 20.84 3.97
CA LYS A 250 29.54 21.52 3.62
C LYS A 250 28.36 20.55 3.73
N VAL A 251 27.31 20.98 4.43
CA VAL A 251 26.05 20.23 4.57
C VAL A 251 25.26 20.27 3.26
N VAL A 252 24.81 19.10 2.81
CA VAL A 252 23.96 18.97 1.63
C VAL A 252 22.50 19.12 2.06
N TRP A 253 21.78 20.04 1.45
CA TRP A 253 20.36 20.29 1.74
C TRP A 253 19.44 19.93 0.57
N GLY A 254 19.94 19.81 -0.66
CA GLY A 254 19.14 19.42 -1.83
C GLY A 254 19.73 18.24 -2.58
N LYS A 255 18.92 17.22 -2.85
CA LYS A 255 19.30 16.10 -3.72
C LYS A 255 18.22 15.82 -4.75
N SER A 256 18.63 15.55 -5.99
CA SER A 256 17.72 15.07 -7.03
C SER A 256 17.34 13.62 -6.74
N SER A 257 16.06 13.35 -6.76
CA SER A 257 15.51 12.00 -6.66
C SER A 257 14.59 11.73 -7.86
N VAL A 258 14.59 10.48 -8.31
CA VAL A 258 13.75 10.05 -9.42
C VAL A 258 12.57 9.34 -8.80
N GLU A 259 11.39 9.90 -9.01
CA GLU A 259 10.19 9.37 -8.40
C GLU A 259 9.74 8.09 -9.12
N LYS A 260 9.98 6.93 -8.50
CA LYS A 260 9.23 5.71 -8.79
C LYS A 260 7.86 5.86 -8.13
N LEU A 261 6.90 6.50 -8.81
CA LEU A 261 5.52 6.61 -8.31
C LEU A 261 4.85 5.23 -8.18
N SER A 262 5.09 4.59 -7.05
CA SER A 262 4.13 3.72 -6.39
C SER A 262 3.21 4.61 -5.56
N PHE A 263 2.12 5.10 -6.17
CA PHE A 263 1.04 5.72 -5.41
C PHE A 263 0.49 4.67 -4.42
N PHE A 264 0.92 4.74 -3.17
CA PHE A 264 0.20 4.13 -2.06
C PHE A 264 -0.73 5.22 -1.51
N CYS A 265 -1.98 5.22 -1.99
CA CYS A 265 -3.03 6.06 -1.43
C CYS A 265 -3.42 5.49 -0.06
N PRO A 266 -3.16 6.16 1.08
CA PRO A 266 -3.49 5.60 2.40
C PRO A 266 -4.99 5.58 2.69
N SER A 267 -5.85 6.18 1.84
CA SER A 267 -7.29 6.29 2.07
C SER A 267 -8.16 5.34 1.24
N LEU A 268 -7.58 4.46 0.42
CA LEU A 268 -8.33 3.42 -0.28
C LEU A 268 -7.56 2.09 -0.18
N ARG A 269 -7.94 1.24 0.79
CA ARG A 269 -7.62 -0.20 0.77
C ARG A 269 -8.41 -0.87 -0.36
N LEU A 270 -8.10 -0.53 -1.60
CA LEU A 270 -8.43 -1.33 -2.77
C LEU A 270 -7.12 -1.87 -3.32
N LYS A 271 -6.91 -3.17 -3.13
CA LYS A 271 -5.81 -3.91 -3.75
C LYS A 271 -5.86 -3.69 -5.26
N PRO A 272 -4.71 -3.48 -5.93
CA PRO A 272 -4.67 -3.61 -7.37
C PRO A 272 -4.92 -5.07 -7.74
N CYS A 273 -6.11 -5.37 -8.27
CA CYS A 273 -6.31 -6.56 -9.09
C CYS A 273 -5.60 -6.31 -10.42
N SER A 274 -4.55 -7.07 -10.70
CA SER A 274 -3.90 -7.13 -12.00
C SER A 274 -4.90 -7.58 -13.07
N ILE A 275 -5.31 -6.66 -13.96
CA ILE A 275 -6.17 -6.97 -15.12
C ILE A 275 -5.38 -7.61 -16.28
N ASN A 276 -4.05 -7.73 -16.20
CA ASN A 276 -3.23 -8.22 -17.32
C ASN A 276 -2.75 -9.67 -17.21
N GLN A 277 -3.58 -10.60 -16.70
CA GLN A 277 -3.23 -12.04 -16.74
C GLN A 277 -4.36 -12.96 -17.25
N CYS A 278 -5.37 -12.41 -17.93
CA CYS A 278 -6.41 -13.22 -18.59
C CYS A 278 -6.41 -13.10 -20.13
N PHE A 279 -5.33 -12.56 -20.72
CA PHE A 279 -5.20 -12.42 -22.17
C PHE A 279 -4.15 -13.38 -22.75
N LEU A 280 -4.24 -14.68 -22.40
CA LEU A 280 -3.49 -15.77 -23.04
C LEU A 280 -4.03 -17.13 -22.55
N SER A 281 -5.27 -17.46 -22.88
CA SER A 281 -5.74 -18.86 -22.91
C SER A 281 -7.01 -19.08 -23.76
N VAL A 282 -7.21 -18.29 -24.82
CA VAL A 282 -8.29 -18.54 -25.80
C VAL A 282 -7.69 -18.53 -27.20
N GLN A 283 -6.85 -19.52 -27.46
CA GLN A 283 -6.50 -19.98 -28.81
C GLN A 283 -6.40 -21.50 -28.75
N ALA A 284 -7.55 -22.17 -28.78
CA ALA A 284 -7.72 -23.56 -29.23
C ALA A 284 -9.21 -23.94 -29.11
N ASN A 285 -10.03 -23.48 -30.05
CA ASN A 285 -10.94 -24.36 -30.78
C ASN A 285 -11.78 -23.55 -31.76
N THR A 286 -11.35 -23.62 -33.01
CA THR A 286 -12.17 -23.35 -34.19
C THR A 286 -13.33 -24.35 -34.23
N ARG A 287 -14.57 -23.86 -34.20
CA ARG A 287 -15.72 -24.32 -35.02
C ARG A 287 -17.03 -23.75 -34.45
N ARG A 288 -17.77 -23.07 -35.33
CA ARG A 288 -19.20 -22.70 -35.24
C ARG A 288 -19.67 -21.99 -33.97
N LEU A 289 -20.10 -20.73 -34.09
CA LEU A 289 -21.54 -20.44 -34.14
C LEU A 289 -21.81 -18.96 -34.44
N GLN A 290 -22.95 -18.78 -35.10
CA GLN A 290 -23.40 -17.61 -35.82
C GLN A 290 -23.65 -16.37 -34.95
N ILE A 291 -23.46 -15.24 -35.62
CA ILE A 291 -24.18 -13.97 -35.50
C ILE A 291 -25.52 -14.11 -34.76
N THR A 292 -25.64 -13.49 -33.59
CA THR A 292 -26.83 -12.73 -33.19
C THR A 292 -26.43 -11.48 -32.42
N ARG A 293 -26.59 -10.33 -33.06
CA ARG A 293 -26.72 -9.02 -32.39
C ARG A 293 -27.89 -9.11 -31.40
N ARG A 294 -27.64 -8.90 -30.11
CA ARG A 294 -28.66 -8.41 -29.19
C ARG A 294 -28.03 -7.50 -28.16
N MET A 295 -28.53 -6.26 -28.15
CA MET A 295 -28.29 -5.26 -27.12
C MET A 295 -28.49 -5.85 -25.73
N MET A 296 -27.50 -5.72 -24.86
CA MET A 296 -27.75 -5.63 -23.43
C MET A 296 -27.04 -4.40 -22.88
N ALA A 297 -27.85 -3.35 -22.78
CA ALA A 297 -27.61 -2.17 -21.99
C ALA A 297 -27.62 -2.54 -20.49
N VAL A 298 -26.76 -1.86 -19.73
CA VAL A 298 -26.97 -1.42 -18.34
C VAL A 298 -27.32 -2.51 -17.31
N SER A 299 -26.30 -3.00 -16.59
CA SER A 299 -26.43 -3.45 -15.19
C SER A 299 -25.05 -3.70 -14.54
N MET A 300 -24.30 -2.64 -14.27
CA MET A 300 -23.15 -2.69 -13.33
C MET A 300 -23.08 -1.42 -12.49
N LEU A 301 -24.19 -1.12 -11.80
CA LEU A 301 -24.29 -0.11 -10.76
C LEU A 301 -24.91 -0.76 -9.52
N SER A 302 -24.14 -1.60 -8.84
CA SER A 302 -24.54 -2.14 -7.54
C SER A 302 -23.32 -2.59 -6.74
N CYS A 303 -22.51 -1.64 -6.27
CA CYS A 303 -21.61 -1.91 -5.13
C CYS A 303 -21.11 -0.68 -4.36
N SER A 304 -21.74 0.51 -4.51
CA SER A 304 -21.25 1.74 -3.85
C SER A 304 -22.32 2.59 -3.14
N CYS A 305 -23.59 2.18 -3.13
CA CYS A 305 -24.67 3.07 -2.66
C CYS A 305 -25.16 2.86 -1.20
N GLU A 306 -24.89 1.75 -0.53
CA GLU A 306 -25.39 1.58 0.86
C GLU A 306 -24.58 2.34 1.93
N ALA A 307 -23.28 2.58 1.70
CA ALA A 307 -22.44 3.32 2.65
C ALA A 307 -22.63 4.85 2.57
N LEU A 308 -23.18 5.36 1.47
CA LEU A 308 -23.41 6.80 1.25
C LEU A 308 -24.78 7.27 1.78
N ILE A 309 -25.78 6.38 1.86
CA ILE A 309 -27.11 6.70 2.38
C ILE A 309 -27.12 6.82 3.91
N GLN A 310 -26.29 6.04 4.62
CA GLN A 310 -26.19 6.10 6.08
C GLN A 310 -25.45 7.36 6.59
N PHE A 311 -24.62 8.00 5.76
CA PHE A 311 -23.93 9.24 6.15
C PHE A 311 -24.82 10.48 5.99
N TRP A 312 -25.80 10.44 5.09
CA TRP A 312 -26.70 11.56 4.81
C TRP A 312 -27.94 11.63 5.71
N LEU A 313 -28.25 10.57 6.47
CA LEU A 313 -29.35 10.54 7.45
C LEU A 313 -28.90 10.91 8.87
N ARG A 314 -27.65 11.34 9.05
CA ARG A 314 -27.07 11.70 10.35
C ARG A 314 -26.45 13.11 10.39
N CYS A 315 -26.68 13.91 9.36
CA CYS A 315 -26.44 15.36 9.33
C CYS A 315 -27.75 16.07 9.00
#